data_AF-A0A9E4MTL8-F1
#
_entry.id   AF-A0A9E4MTL8-F1
#
_cell.length_a   1.000
_cell.length_b   1.000
_cell.length_c   1.000
_cell.angle_alpha   90.00
_cell.angle_beta   90.00
_cell.angle_gamma   90.00
#
_symmetry.space_group_name_H-M   'P 1'
#
loop_
_entity.id
_entity.type
_entity.pdbx_description
1 polymer ?
#
loop_
_entity_poly.entity_id
_entity_poly.type
_entity_poly.pdbx_seq_one_letter_code
_entity_poly.pdbx_strand_id
1 'polypeptide(L)'
;MAKCPVCETQHTENDVEICSVCGYDLTPYPPVLGQIPPEFLEKEKKRILAAKRVWERSQMKLAEAEAIASKFQSQLDGIVERIDHLTQEQNREQLINFQSQLDEINKKIDRLTREPSQPNFSELLSQQETRIIEAIESPLKSILDEQQKQRNREEISLKSSSGWNYSKLNDFLESGNWKAADEETARMMLAVAGRTSQGYLDVDAINKFPCEDLRIIDHLWVKYSNGRFGFSVQKQIYINCGGKPDGNFPGHTIWYKFVDEVGWLVNGSYYKSESVEDIFSAPAGHLPRFRLVREDEFELDFGSYSYCSLAQRLVTCSI
;
A
#
# COMPACT_ATOMS: atom_id res chain seq x y z
N MET A 1 -28.92 -24.15 63.01
CA MET A 1 -29.30 -23.70 61.65
C MET A 1 -30.69 -23.08 61.74
N ALA A 2 -30.75 -21.75 61.64
CA ALA A 2 -32.02 -21.05 61.63
C ALA A 2 -32.66 -21.14 60.23
N LYS A 3 -33.99 -21.22 60.16
CA LYS A 3 -34.74 -21.11 58.90
C LYS A 3 -35.25 -19.69 58.74
N CYS A 4 -35.19 -19.16 57.51
CA CYS A 4 -35.84 -17.89 57.20
C CYS A 4 -37.34 -17.99 57.49
N PRO A 5 -37.92 -17.08 58.29
CA PRO A 5 -39.32 -17.14 58.64
C PRO A 5 -40.24 -16.84 57.46
N VAL A 6 -39.73 -16.39 56.30
CA VAL A 6 -40.52 -16.04 55.10
C VAL A 6 -40.46 -17.12 54.03
N CYS A 7 -39.27 -17.61 53.67
CA CYS A 7 -39.07 -18.58 52.59
C CYS A 7 -38.54 -19.95 53.05
N GLU A 8 -38.37 -20.15 54.36
CA GLU A 8 -37.97 -21.40 55.01
C GLU A 8 -36.59 -21.96 54.62
N THR A 9 -35.82 -21.20 53.83
CA THR A 9 -34.45 -21.53 53.47
C THR A 9 -33.59 -21.64 54.73
N GLN A 10 -32.74 -22.66 54.78
CA GLN A 10 -31.82 -22.88 55.90
C GLN A 10 -30.61 -21.96 55.78
N HIS A 11 -30.21 -21.37 56.90
CA HIS A 11 -29.01 -20.54 57.00
C HIS A 11 -28.12 -21.01 58.17
N THR A 12 -26.82 -20.85 58.02
CA THR A 12 -25.84 -21.07 59.09
C THR A 12 -25.87 -19.90 60.07
N GLU A 13 -25.83 -20.19 61.38
CA GLU A 13 -26.32 -19.28 62.43
C GLU A 13 -25.37 -18.16 62.85
N ASN A 14 -24.36 -17.83 62.03
CA ASN A 14 -23.48 -16.70 62.25
C ASN A 14 -23.35 -15.90 60.94
N ASP A 15 -23.68 -14.60 61.00
CA ASP A 15 -23.35 -13.53 60.04
C ASP A 15 -24.22 -13.33 58.77
N VAL A 16 -25.50 -13.71 58.77
CA VAL A 16 -26.42 -13.34 57.67
C VAL A 16 -27.52 -12.41 58.17
N GLU A 17 -27.34 -11.10 57.97
CA GLU A 17 -28.33 -10.07 58.31
C GLU A 17 -29.57 -10.12 57.40
N ILE A 18 -29.44 -10.62 56.17
CA ILE A 18 -30.54 -10.68 55.18
C ILE A 18 -30.58 -12.04 54.47
N CYS A 19 -31.75 -12.66 54.36
CA CYS A 19 -31.96 -13.91 53.62
C CYS A 19 -31.61 -13.75 52.12
N SER A 20 -30.68 -14.56 51.61
CA SER A 20 -30.24 -14.53 50.21
C SER A 20 -31.31 -14.93 49.19
N VAL A 21 -32.36 -15.62 49.63
CA VAL A 21 -33.42 -16.13 48.77
C VAL A 21 -34.57 -15.13 48.65
N CYS A 22 -35.05 -14.58 49.78
CA CYS A 22 -36.22 -13.69 49.78
C CYS A 22 -35.93 -12.25 50.22
N GLY A 23 -34.70 -11.92 50.60
CA GLY A 23 -34.30 -10.59 51.03
C GLY A 23 -34.86 -10.16 52.40
N TYR A 24 -35.36 -11.10 53.22
CA TYR A 24 -35.91 -10.77 54.55
C TYR A 24 -34.79 -10.53 55.56
N ASP A 25 -34.91 -9.47 56.37
CA ASP A 25 -33.99 -9.15 57.47
C ASP A 25 -34.10 -10.20 58.59
N LEU A 26 -32.99 -10.88 58.88
CA LEU A 26 -32.88 -11.95 59.86
C LEU A 26 -32.30 -11.47 61.20
N THR A 27 -32.02 -10.17 61.36
CA THR A 27 -31.38 -9.59 62.54
C THR A 27 -32.24 -9.81 63.80
N PRO A 28 -31.73 -10.53 64.82
CA PRO A 28 -32.49 -10.74 66.06
C PRO A 28 -32.69 -9.43 66.83
N TYR A 29 -33.80 -9.31 67.56
CA TYR A 29 -33.99 -8.19 68.48
C TYR A 29 -32.88 -8.18 69.56
N PRO A 30 -32.33 -7.01 69.94
CA PRO A 30 -31.32 -6.92 70.98
C PRO A 30 -31.85 -7.50 72.31
N PRO A 31 -31.04 -8.25 73.07
CA PRO A 31 -31.46 -8.77 74.36
C PRO A 31 -31.69 -7.62 75.35
N VAL A 32 -32.95 -7.39 75.72
CA VAL A 32 -33.34 -6.36 76.71
C VAL A 32 -33.45 -7.00 78.10
N LEU A 33 -33.00 -6.31 79.15
CA LEU A 33 -33.22 -6.71 80.56
C LEU A 33 -34.71 -6.57 80.92
N GLY A 34 -35.52 -7.54 80.53
CA GLY A 34 -36.98 -7.60 80.72
C GLY A 34 -37.67 -8.45 79.65
N GLN A 35 -38.93 -8.86 79.88
CA GLN A 35 -39.72 -9.55 78.85
C GLN A 35 -40.12 -8.56 77.74
N ILE A 36 -39.98 -8.96 76.47
CA ILE A 36 -40.43 -8.16 75.31
C ILE A 36 -41.95 -7.95 75.43
N PRO A 37 -42.45 -6.71 75.33
CA PRO A 37 -43.88 -6.45 75.43
C PRO A 37 -44.69 -7.21 74.35
N PRO A 38 -45.83 -7.84 74.70
CA PRO A 38 -46.62 -8.65 73.78
C PRO A 38 -47.04 -7.94 72.47
N GLU A 39 -47.29 -6.63 72.53
CA GLU A 39 -47.68 -5.81 71.38
C GLU A 39 -46.60 -5.78 70.28
N PHE A 40 -45.31 -5.79 70.67
CA PHE A 40 -44.20 -5.82 69.70
C PHE A 40 -44.10 -7.17 69.01
N LEU A 41 -44.27 -8.27 69.74
CA LEU A 41 -44.29 -9.62 69.16
C LEU A 41 -45.47 -9.78 68.20
N GLU A 42 -46.62 -9.18 68.49
CA GLU A 42 -47.77 -9.20 67.60
C GLU A 42 -47.53 -8.40 66.31
N LYS A 43 -46.88 -7.23 66.42
CA LYS A 43 -46.48 -6.43 65.26
C LYS A 43 -45.46 -7.15 64.39
N GLU A 44 -44.50 -7.85 64.98
CA GLU A 44 -43.51 -8.64 64.24
C GLU A 44 -44.14 -9.83 63.51
N LYS A 45 -45.06 -10.56 64.17
CA LYS A 45 -45.85 -11.62 63.51
C LYS A 45 -46.61 -11.08 62.29
N LYS A 46 -47.19 -9.87 62.40
CA LYS A 46 -47.88 -9.20 61.28
C LYS A 46 -46.91 -8.82 60.15
N ARG A 47 -45.68 -8.38 60.45
CA ARG A 47 -44.64 -8.07 59.46
C ARG A 47 -44.15 -9.32 58.72
N ILE A 48 -43.83 -10.39 59.44
CA ILE A 48 -43.44 -11.68 58.85
C ILE A 48 -44.56 -12.20 57.93
N LEU A 49 -45.81 -12.14 58.38
CA LEU A 49 -46.96 -12.57 57.57
C LEU A 49 -47.14 -11.71 56.31
N ALA A 50 -46.88 -10.41 56.39
CA ALA A 50 -46.91 -9.53 55.22
C ALA A 50 -45.78 -9.87 54.24
N ALA A 51 -44.57 -10.12 54.74
CA ALA A 51 -43.42 -10.52 53.94
C ALA A 51 -43.65 -11.88 53.25
N LYS A 52 -44.23 -12.87 53.94
CA LYS A 52 -44.69 -14.15 53.35
C LYS A 52 -45.64 -13.93 52.17
N ARG A 53 -46.67 -13.09 52.34
CA ARG A 53 -47.63 -12.80 51.27
C ARG A 53 -47.01 -12.09 50.07
N VAL A 54 -45.98 -11.28 50.28
CA VAL A 54 -45.25 -10.63 49.17
C VAL A 54 -44.37 -11.66 48.46
N TRP A 55 -43.67 -12.51 49.22
CA TRP A 55 -42.85 -13.58 48.69
C TRP A 55 -43.67 -14.58 47.85
N GLU A 56 -44.78 -15.08 48.38
CA GLU A 56 -45.71 -15.97 47.66
C GLU A 56 -46.21 -15.34 46.36
N ARG A 57 -46.59 -14.05 46.38
CA ARG A 57 -47.00 -13.32 45.17
C ARG A 57 -45.86 -13.18 44.17
N SER A 58 -44.61 -13.02 44.61
CA SER A 58 -43.46 -12.97 43.71
C SER A 58 -43.20 -14.31 43.04
N GLN A 59 -43.36 -15.43 43.76
CA GLN A 59 -43.23 -16.77 43.22
C GLN A 59 -44.34 -17.08 42.19
N MET A 60 -45.58 -16.65 42.46
CA MET A 60 -46.67 -16.77 41.49
C MET A 60 -46.38 -15.98 40.20
N LYS A 61 -45.85 -14.75 40.32
CA LYS A 61 -45.45 -13.95 39.15
C LYS A 61 -44.30 -14.58 38.37
N LEU A 62 -43.35 -15.20 39.06
CA LEU A 62 -42.25 -15.91 38.42
C LEU A 62 -42.78 -17.12 37.63
N ALA A 63 -43.63 -17.94 38.23
CA ALA A 63 -44.26 -19.07 37.56
C ALA A 63 -45.11 -18.64 36.35
N GLU A 64 -45.82 -17.51 36.46
CA GLU A 64 -46.56 -16.93 35.33
C GLU A 64 -45.62 -16.47 34.21
N ALA A 65 -44.53 -15.78 34.55
CA ALA A 65 -43.53 -15.35 33.59
C ALA A 65 -42.83 -16.54 32.89
N GLU A 66 -42.53 -17.61 33.62
CA GLU A 66 -41.97 -18.86 33.09
C GLU A 66 -42.95 -19.56 32.14
N ALA A 67 -44.24 -19.62 32.49
CA ALA A 67 -45.26 -20.18 31.61
C ALA A 67 -45.42 -19.37 30.31
N ILE A 68 -45.37 -18.04 30.40
CA ILE A 68 -45.37 -17.15 29.24
C ILE A 68 -44.13 -17.38 28.38
N ALA A 69 -42.93 -17.47 28.99
CA ALA A 69 -41.68 -17.71 28.27
C ALA A 69 -41.69 -19.08 27.55
N SER A 70 -42.17 -20.14 28.21
CA SER A 70 -42.32 -21.47 27.61
C SER A 70 -43.28 -21.45 26.41
N LYS A 71 -44.39 -20.70 26.51
CA LYS A 71 -45.32 -20.53 25.39
C LYS A 71 -44.64 -19.81 24.23
N PHE A 72 -43.92 -18.72 24.48
CA PHE A 72 -43.19 -18.01 23.41
C PHE A 72 -42.13 -18.89 22.77
N GLN A 73 -41.39 -19.69 23.54
CA GLN A 73 -40.41 -20.64 23.01
C GLN A 73 -41.07 -21.64 22.05
N SER A 74 -42.20 -22.23 22.45
CA SER A 74 -42.92 -23.16 21.57
C SER A 74 -43.42 -22.50 20.27
N GLN A 75 -43.77 -21.21 20.32
CA GLN A 75 -44.16 -20.46 19.13
C GLN A 75 -42.96 -20.18 18.22
N LEU A 76 -41.79 -19.88 18.78
CA LEU A 76 -40.55 -19.71 18.04
C LEU A 76 -40.14 -21.00 17.35
N ASP A 77 -40.15 -22.12 18.06
CA ASP A 77 -39.79 -23.43 17.51
C ASP A 77 -40.69 -23.78 16.31
N GLY A 78 -42.01 -23.56 16.42
CA GLY A 78 -42.94 -23.76 15.31
C GLY A 78 -42.83 -22.74 14.16
N ILE A 79 -42.20 -21.58 14.36
CA ILE A 79 -41.86 -20.65 13.27
C ILE A 79 -40.59 -21.13 12.56
N VAL A 80 -39.58 -21.57 13.31
CA VAL A 80 -38.32 -22.10 12.77
C VAL A 80 -38.60 -23.30 11.86
N GLU A 81 -39.40 -24.27 12.31
CA GLU A 81 -39.78 -25.43 11.48
C GLU A 81 -40.47 -25.04 10.17
N ARG A 82 -41.30 -23.99 10.18
CA ARG A 82 -41.97 -23.49 8.97
C ARG A 82 -41.01 -22.81 8.00
N ILE A 83 -40.03 -22.06 8.52
CA ILE A 83 -38.98 -21.44 7.70
C ILE A 83 -38.13 -22.53 7.05
N ASP A 84 -37.74 -23.56 7.80
CA ASP A 84 -36.95 -24.67 7.28
C ASP A 84 -37.69 -25.42 6.18
N HIS A 85 -38.99 -25.70 6.38
CA HIS A 85 -39.82 -26.36 5.36
C HIS A 85 -39.93 -25.54 4.07
N LEU A 86 -40.26 -24.26 4.18
CA LEU A 86 -40.38 -23.37 3.00
C LEU A 86 -39.06 -23.24 2.25
N THR A 87 -37.95 -23.15 2.99
CA THR A 87 -36.60 -23.08 2.40
C THR A 87 -36.26 -24.37 1.68
N GLN A 88 -36.59 -25.52 2.26
CA GLN A 88 -36.34 -26.82 1.65
C GLN A 88 -37.19 -27.05 0.40
N GLU A 89 -38.48 -26.66 0.42
CA GLU A 89 -39.36 -26.75 -0.74
C GLU A 89 -38.88 -25.86 -1.89
N GLN A 90 -38.57 -24.59 -1.62
CA GLN A 90 -38.06 -23.66 -2.64
C GLN A 90 -36.75 -24.18 -3.27
N ASN A 91 -35.82 -24.66 -2.44
CA ASN A 91 -34.55 -25.21 -2.93
C ASN A 91 -34.78 -26.46 -3.80
N ARG A 92 -35.75 -27.31 -3.46
CA ARG A 92 -36.08 -28.52 -4.24
C ARG A 92 -36.69 -28.17 -5.60
N GLU A 93 -37.59 -27.19 -5.65
CA GLU A 93 -38.18 -26.72 -6.91
C GLU A 93 -37.13 -26.09 -7.83
N GLN A 94 -36.24 -25.26 -7.28
CA GLN A 94 -35.14 -24.67 -8.03
C GLN A 94 -34.22 -25.75 -8.63
N LEU A 95 -33.88 -26.78 -7.86
CA LEU A 95 -33.03 -27.87 -8.34
C LEU A 95 -33.68 -28.63 -9.51
N ILE A 96 -34.99 -28.92 -9.44
CA ILE A 96 -35.72 -29.58 -10.54
C ILE A 96 -35.72 -28.72 -11.80
N ASN A 97 -35.94 -27.40 -11.66
CA ASN A 97 -35.90 -26.47 -12.77
C ASN A 97 -34.52 -26.43 -13.44
N PHE A 98 -33.45 -26.33 -12.65
CA PHE A 98 -32.08 -26.36 -13.18
C PHE A 98 -31.74 -27.67 -13.88
N GLN A 99 -32.17 -28.81 -13.33
CA GLN A 99 -31.96 -30.10 -13.95
C GLN A 99 -32.63 -30.19 -15.33
N SER A 100 -33.87 -29.69 -15.45
CA SER A 100 -34.59 -29.63 -16.72
C SER A 100 -33.88 -28.77 -17.77
N GLN A 101 -33.31 -27.63 -17.36
CA GLN A 101 -32.52 -26.77 -18.25
C GLN A 101 -31.25 -27.46 -18.75
N LEU A 102 -30.53 -28.18 -17.86
CA LEU A 102 -29.35 -28.96 -18.24
C LEU A 102 -29.71 -30.04 -19.26
N ASP A 103 -30.83 -30.74 -19.08
CA ASP A 103 -31.30 -31.75 -20.03
C ASP A 103 -31.64 -31.16 -21.41
N GLU A 104 -32.21 -29.95 -21.44
CA GLU A 104 -32.49 -29.25 -22.70
C GLU A 104 -31.19 -28.83 -23.41
N ILE A 105 -30.21 -28.31 -22.66
CA ILE A 105 -28.89 -27.94 -23.19
C ILE A 105 -28.18 -29.18 -23.75
N ASN A 106 -28.18 -30.29 -23.01
CA ASN A 106 -27.57 -31.55 -23.46
C ASN A 106 -28.22 -32.07 -24.74
N LYS A 107 -29.56 -31.98 -24.86
CA LYS A 107 -30.28 -32.31 -26.10
C LYS A 107 -29.90 -31.38 -27.26
N LYS A 108 -29.61 -30.10 -27.02
CA LYS A 108 -29.14 -29.16 -28.05
C LYS A 108 -27.73 -29.51 -28.50
N ILE A 109 -26.82 -29.79 -27.54
CA ILE A 109 -25.46 -30.25 -27.83
C ILE A 109 -25.50 -31.51 -28.69
N ASP A 110 -26.28 -32.52 -28.31
CA ASP A 110 -26.42 -33.77 -29.07
C ASP A 110 -26.84 -33.55 -30.52
N ARG A 111 -27.76 -32.60 -30.77
CA ARG A 111 -28.20 -32.22 -32.13
C ARG A 111 -27.08 -31.56 -32.92
N LEU A 112 -26.30 -30.68 -32.28
CA LEU A 112 -25.17 -29.99 -32.90
C LEU A 112 -24.00 -30.95 -33.21
N THR A 113 -23.83 -32.02 -32.44
CA THR A 113 -22.76 -33.03 -32.63
C THR A 113 -23.11 -34.19 -33.56
N ARG A 114 -24.36 -34.31 -34.06
CA ARG A 114 -24.81 -35.42 -34.92
C ARG A 114 -24.89 -35.11 -36.42
N GLU A 115 -24.31 -34.01 -36.92
CA GLU A 115 -24.14 -33.87 -38.37
C GLU A 115 -23.00 -34.78 -38.87
N PRO A 116 -23.24 -35.65 -39.88
CA PRO A 116 -22.22 -36.55 -40.40
C PRO A 116 -21.22 -35.76 -41.26
N SER A 117 -19.94 -35.96 -40.95
CA SER A 117 -18.75 -35.60 -41.72
C SER A 117 -18.96 -35.44 -43.23
N GLN A 118 -18.71 -34.24 -43.77
CA GLN A 118 -18.54 -34.00 -45.20
C GLN A 118 -17.06 -34.10 -45.63
N PRO A 119 -16.76 -34.74 -46.78
CA PRO A 119 -15.42 -34.75 -47.38
C PRO A 119 -15.18 -33.41 -48.10
N ASN A 120 -14.84 -32.38 -47.35
CA ASN A 120 -14.28 -31.10 -47.83
C ASN A 120 -13.68 -30.27 -46.67
N PHE A 121 -14.05 -30.59 -45.42
CA PHE A 121 -13.64 -29.77 -44.27
C PHE A 121 -12.12 -29.76 -44.03
N SER A 122 -11.42 -30.87 -44.27
CA SER A 122 -9.96 -30.94 -44.12
C SER A 122 -9.20 -30.03 -45.09
N GLU A 123 -9.69 -29.89 -46.32
CA GLU A 123 -9.02 -29.10 -47.36
C GLU A 123 -9.33 -27.61 -47.18
N LEU A 124 -10.56 -27.28 -46.79
CA LEU A 124 -10.94 -25.93 -46.41
C LEU A 124 -10.19 -25.45 -45.15
N LEU A 125 -10.04 -26.31 -44.13
CA LEU A 125 -9.25 -26.02 -42.93
C LEU A 125 -7.79 -25.79 -43.28
N SER A 126 -7.17 -26.66 -44.09
CA SER A 126 -5.77 -26.50 -44.50
C SER A 126 -5.53 -25.20 -45.29
N GLN A 127 -6.48 -24.83 -46.16
CA GLN A 127 -6.43 -23.55 -46.89
C GLN A 127 -6.64 -22.35 -45.96
N GLN A 128 -7.53 -22.47 -44.98
CA GLN A 128 -7.82 -21.40 -44.02
C GLN A 128 -6.66 -21.22 -43.04
N GLU A 129 -6.02 -22.31 -42.60
CA GLU A 129 -4.79 -22.31 -41.80
C GLU A 129 -3.66 -21.60 -42.54
N THR A 130 -3.42 -21.93 -43.82
CA THR A 130 -2.37 -21.29 -44.62
C THR A 130 -2.63 -19.78 -44.76
N ARG A 131 -3.87 -19.37 -45.05
CA ARG A 131 -4.24 -17.94 -45.15
C ARG A 131 -4.10 -17.20 -43.83
N ILE A 132 -4.43 -17.83 -42.71
CA ILE A 132 -4.27 -17.25 -41.37
C ILE A 132 -2.78 -17.11 -41.04
N ILE A 133 -1.97 -18.13 -41.34
CA ILE A 133 -0.52 -18.09 -41.13
C ILE A 133 0.11 -16.96 -41.95
N GLU A 134 -0.16 -16.88 -43.26
CA GLU A 134 0.36 -15.81 -44.12
C GLU A 134 -0.10 -14.40 -43.66
N ALA A 135 -1.36 -14.29 -43.22
CA ALA A 135 -1.91 -13.04 -42.71
C ALA A 135 -1.31 -12.62 -41.36
N ILE A 136 -0.74 -13.54 -40.57
CA ILE A 136 -0.07 -13.27 -39.30
C ILE A 136 1.44 -13.06 -39.50
N GLU A 137 2.10 -13.88 -40.33
CA GLU A 137 3.54 -13.84 -40.55
C GLU A 137 4.02 -12.52 -41.14
N SER A 138 3.25 -11.94 -42.07
CA SER A 138 3.61 -10.69 -42.73
C SER A 138 3.62 -9.49 -41.75
N PRO A 139 2.54 -9.24 -40.96
CA PRO A 139 2.59 -8.25 -39.89
C PRO A 139 3.67 -8.53 -38.84
N LEU A 140 3.84 -9.80 -38.44
CA LEU A 140 4.83 -10.16 -37.41
C LEU A 140 6.26 -9.83 -37.85
N LYS A 141 6.60 -10.12 -39.12
CA LYS A 141 7.89 -9.80 -39.71
C LYS A 141 8.12 -8.29 -39.77
N SER A 142 7.10 -7.53 -40.17
CA SER A 142 7.17 -6.06 -40.19
C SER A 142 7.43 -5.47 -38.79
N ILE A 143 6.74 -5.99 -37.76
CA ILE A 143 6.93 -5.57 -36.37
C ILE A 143 8.35 -5.88 -35.89
N LEU A 144 8.87 -7.08 -36.18
CA LEU A 144 10.23 -7.47 -35.82
C LEU A 144 11.29 -6.59 -36.50
N ASP A 145 11.10 -6.28 -37.78
CA ASP A 145 11.98 -5.40 -38.55
C ASP A 145 11.95 -3.95 -38.02
N GLU A 146 10.77 -3.45 -37.62
CA GLU A 146 10.62 -2.13 -36.98
C GLU A 146 11.28 -2.09 -35.60
N GLN A 147 11.11 -3.12 -34.77
CA GLN A 147 11.79 -3.21 -33.47
C GLN A 147 13.31 -3.23 -33.63
N GLN A 148 13.83 -3.97 -34.61
CA GLN A 148 15.27 -3.99 -34.85
C GLN A 148 15.79 -2.63 -35.33
N LYS A 149 15.06 -1.95 -36.22
CA LYS A 149 15.41 -0.59 -36.67
C LYS A 149 15.39 0.41 -35.51
N GLN A 150 14.41 0.30 -34.61
CA GLN A 150 14.32 1.16 -33.44
C GLN A 150 15.50 0.94 -32.49
N ARG A 151 15.82 -0.32 -32.17
CA ARG A 151 17.01 -0.66 -31.34
C ARG A 151 18.31 -0.15 -31.95
N ASN A 152 18.51 -0.34 -33.26
CA ASN A 152 19.72 0.15 -33.93
C ASN A 152 19.80 1.68 -33.90
N ARG A 153 18.67 2.40 -34.05
CA ARG A 153 18.63 3.86 -33.98
C ARG A 153 18.97 4.37 -32.58
N GLU A 154 18.45 3.71 -31.55
CA GLU A 154 18.76 4.03 -30.16
C GLU A 154 20.24 3.77 -29.84
N GLU A 155 20.80 2.65 -30.31
CA GLU A 155 22.23 2.37 -30.11
C GLU A 155 23.15 3.38 -30.82
N ILE A 156 22.77 3.84 -32.02
CA ILE A 156 23.48 4.92 -32.72
C ILE A 156 23.36 6.24 -31.93
N SER A 157 22.20 6.52 -31.33
CA SER A 157 21.98 7.73 -30.52
C SER A 157 22.75 7.73 -29.19
N LEU A 158 23.26 6.58 -28.75
CA LEU A 158 24.02 6.42 -27.50
C LEU A 158 25.54 6.49 -27.71
N LYS A 159 26.01 6.69 -28.94
CA LYS A 159 27.44 6.86 -29.24
C LYS A 159 27.68 8.30 -29.67
N SER A 160 28.53 9.03 -28.94
CA SER A 160 28.90 10.39 -29.32
C SER A 160 29.94 10.40 -30.44
N SER A 161 30.03 11.49 -31.19
CA SER A 161 31.11 11.74 -32.15
C SER A 161 32.49 11.80 -31.49
N SER A 162 32.55 12.02 -30.17
CA SER A 162 33.76 11.90 -29.34
C SER A 162 34.22 10.44 -29.14
N GLY A 163 33.48 9.45 -29.66
CA GLY A 163 33.82 8.03 -29.63
C GLY A 163 33.39 7.29 -28.36
N TRP A 164 32.61 7.94 -27.49
CA TRP A 164 32.17 7.36 -26.22
C TRP A 164 30.81 6.69 -26.36
N ASN A 165 30.68 5.48 -25.79
CA ASN A 165 29.44 4.72 -25.77
C ASN A 165 28.75 4.83 -24.39
N TYR A 166 27.52 5.32 -24.40
CA TYR A 166 26.69 5.52 -23.21
C TYR A 166 25.72 4.35 -22.91
N SER A 167 25.80 3.22 -23.63
CA SER A 167 24.94 2.04 -23.38
C SER A 167 24.91 1.61 -21.91
N LYS A 168 26.06 1.58 -21.23
CA LYS A 168 26.11 1.17 -19.82
C LYS A 168 25.37 2.15 -18.89
N LEU A 169 25.46 3.45 -19.17
CA LEU A 169 24.69 4.47 -18.45
C LEU A 169 23.19 4.31 -18.74
N ASN A 170 22.83 4.08 -20.01
CA ASN A 170 21.46 3.80 -20.43
C ASN A 170 20.88 2.60 -19.66
N ASP A 171 21.61 1.48 -19.59
CA ASP A 171 21.14 0.25 -18.93
C ASP A 171 20.93 0.46 -17.43
N PHE A 172 21.82 1.20 -16.75
CA PHE A 172 21.64 1.52 -15.33
C PHE A 172 20.46 2.44 -15.08
N LEU A 173 20.22 3.43 -15.95
CA LEU A 173 19.08 4.33 -15.82
C LEU A 173 17.76 3.63 -16.14
N GLU A 174 17.72 2.79 -17.17
CA GLU A 174 16.55 2.01 -17.57
C GLU A 174 16.12 1.00 -16.51
N SER A 175 17.11 0.36 -15.86
CA SER A 175 16.85 -0.56 -14.74
C SER A 175 16.57 0.14 -13.41
N GLY A 176 16.60 1.47 -13.36
CA GLY A 176 16.42 2.25 -12.13
C GLY A 176 17.55 2.06 -11.10
N ASN A 177 18.73 1.62 -11.53
CA ASN A 177 19.91 1.52 -10.67
C ASN A 177 20.61 2.90 -10.57
N TRP A 178 19.95 3.82 -9.88
CA TRP A 178 20.34 5.23 -9.81
C TRP A 178 21.74 5.47 -9.24
N LYS A 179 22.17 4.66 -8.26
CA LYS A 179 23.51 4.75 -7.68
C LYS A 179 24.58 4.39 -8.71
N ALA A 180 24.41 3.27 -9.41
CA ALA A 180 25.34 2.85 -10.45
C ALA A 180 25.35 3.83 -11.64
N ALA A 181 24.19 4.40 -11.98
CA ALA A 181 24.07 5.44 -13.00
C ALA A 181 24.82 6.73 -12.61
N ASP A 182 24.74 7.16 -11.35
CA ASP A 182 25.46 8.33 -10.81
C ASP A 182 26.99 8.13 -10.91
N GLU A 183 27.47 6.96 -10.45
CA GLU A 183 28.88 6.57 -10.52
C GLU A 183 29.40 6.45 -11.97
N GLU A 184 28.60 5.84 -12.85
CA GLU A 184 28.93 5.70 -14.27
C GLU A 184 28.94 7.07 -14.98
N THR A 185 28.03 7.98 -14.61
CA THR A 185 28.02 9.37 -15.12
C THR A 185 29.32 10.08 -14.76
N ALA A 186 29.73 10.04 -13.49
CA ALA A 186 30.99 10.63 -13.03
C ALA A 186 32.20 10.04 -13.78
N ARG A 187 32.24 8.70 -13.91
CA ARG A 187 33.28 7.98 -14.66
C ARG A 187 33.35 8.43 -16.12
N MET A 188 32.21 8.54 -16.80
CA MET A 188 32.15 8.96 -18.20
C MET A 188 32.56 10.42 -18.38
N MET A 189 32.10 11.33 -17.52
CA MET A 189 32.49 12.73 -17.61
C MET A 189 34.00 12.92 -17.42
N LEU A 190 34.64 12.18 -16.50
CA LEU A 190 36.09 12.19 -16.37
C LEU A 190 36.79 11.63 -17.61
N ALA A 191 36.29 10.54 -18.17
CA ALA A 191 36.88 9.90 -19.33
C ALA A 191 36.80 10.79 -20.60
N VAL A 192 35.63 11.39 -20.85
CA VAL A 192 35.39 12.33 -21.96
C VAL A 192 36.30 13.55 -21.85
N ALA A 193 36.49 14.07 -20.64
CA ALA A 193 37.38 15.20 -20.40
C ALA A 193 38.88 14.84 -20.42
N GLY A 194 39.24 13.56 -20.54
CA GLY A 194 40.63 13.09 -20.47
C GLY A 194 41.24 13.23 -19.07
N ARG A 195 40.40 13.13 -18.02
CA ARG A 195 40.74 13.43 -16.63
C ARG A 195 40.60 12.27 -15.65
N THR A 196 40.53 11.04 -16.16
CA THR A 196 40.36 9.83 -15.35
C THR A 196 41.42 9.70 -14.24
N SER A 197 42.68 10.07 -14.50
CA SER A 197 43.76 9.96 -13.50
C SER A 197 43.69 11.04 -12.41
N GLN A 198 43.10 12.20 -12.71
CA GLN A 198 42.93 13.28 -11.73
C GLN A 198 41.72 13.04 -10.84
N GLY A 199 40.67 12.41 -11.35
CA GLY A 199 39.47 12.09 -10.57
C GLY A 199 38.51 13.28 -10.35
N TYR A 200 38.82 14.45 -10.89
CA TYR A 200 37.98 15.66 -10.81
C TYR A 200 37.97 16.44 -12.13
N LEU A 201 36.96 17.29 -12.32
CA LEU A 201 36.89 18.23 -13.44
C LEU A 201 37.13 19.65 -12.94
N ASP A 202 38.13 20.32 -13.53
CA ASP A 202 38.30 21.76 -13.37
C ASP A 202 37.44 22.54 -14.37
N VAL A 203 37.41 23.86 -14.15
CA VAL A 203 36.69 24.83 -14.98
C VAL A 203 37.05 24.70 -16.46
N ASP A 204 38.34 24.54 -16.79
CA ASP A 204 38.81 24.45 -18.18
C ASP A 204 38.30 23.19 -18.87
N ALA A 205 38.31 22.04 -18.18
CA ALA A 205 37.79 20.79 -18.69
C ALA A 205 36.27 20.87 -18.94
N ILE A 206 35.53 21.50 -18.03
CA ILE A 206 34.08 21.69 -18.15
C ILE A 206 33.74 22.62 -19.32
N ASN A 207 34.48 23.72 -19.47
CA ASN A 207 34.27 24.69 -20.55
C ASN A 207 34.54 24.08 -21.94
N LYS A 208 35.42 23.08 -22.02
CA LYS A 208 35.73 22.35 -23.26
C LYS A 208 34.91 21.08 -23.44
N PHE A 209 34.09 20.69 -22.46
CA PHE A 209 33.33 19.44 -22.47
C PHE A 209 32.42 19.38 -23.71
N PRO A 210 32.44 18.31 -24.52
CA PRO A 210 31.67 18.27 -25.76
C PRO A 210 30.16 18.35 -25.51
N CYS A 211 29.47 19.20 -26.26
CA CYS A 211 28.03 19.40 -26.07
C CYS A 211 27.19 18.17 -26.41
N GLU A 212 27.62 17.36 -27.38
CA GLU A 212 26.91 16.14 -27.74
C GLU A 212 26.90 15.14 -26.59
N ASP A 213 28.07 14.88 -26.00
CA ASP A 213 28.22 14.04 -24.82
C ASP A 213 27.36 14.54 -23.65
N LEU A 214 27.39 15.85 -23.38
CA LEU A 214 26.59 16.44 -22.30
C LEU A 214 25.08 16.32 -22.55
N ARG A 215 24.63 16.48 -23.81
CA ARG A 215 23.24 16.27 -24.21
C ARG A 215 22.80 14.82 -24.05
N ILE A 216 23.65 13.85 -24.43
CA ILE A 216 23.33 12.44 -24.28
C ILE A 216 23.15 12.09 -22.80
N ILE A 217 24.10 12.50 -21.95
CA ILE A 217 24.02 12.27 -20.50
C ILE A 217 22.72 12.88 -19.95
N ASP A 218 22.47 14.16 -20.21
CA ASP A 218 21.27 14.84 -19.71
C ASP A 218 19.97 14.18 -20.20
N HIS A 219 19.90 13.88 -21.50
CA HIS A 219 18.72 13.25 -22.10
C HIS A 219 18.39 11.91 -21.46
N LEU A 220 19.39 11.07 -21.18
CA LEU A 220 19.17 9.78 -20.53
C LEU A 220 18.64 9.95 -19.10
N TRP A 221 19.23 10.86 -18.33
CA TRP A 221 18.77 11.15 -16.97
C TRP A 221 17.33 11.65 -16.97
N VAL A 222 16.99 12.62 -17.85
CA VAL A 222 15.63 13.17 -17.97
C VAL A 222 14.63 12.10 -18.42
N LYS A 223 14.97 11.31 -19.43
CA LYS A 223 14.10 10.26 -19.99
C LYS A 223 13.68 9.25 -18.92
N TYR A 224 14.66 8.63 -18.26
CA TYR A 224 14.38 7.51 -17.36
C TYR A 224 13.88 7.96 -15.98
N SER A 225 14.17 9.19 -15.56
CA SER A 225 13.64 9.76 -14.30
C SER A 225 12.26 10.41 -14.44
N ASN A 226 11.64 10.32 -15.62
CA ASN A 226 10.39 11.03 -15.94
C ASN A 226 10.50 12.55 -15.68
N GLY A 227 11.62 13.14 -16.10
CA GLY A 227 11.90 14.57 -15.98
C GLY A 227 12.32 15.04 -14.59
N ARG A 228 12.55 14.15 -13.63
CA ARG A 228 12.93 14.51 -12.26
C ARG A 228 14.42 14.81 -12.08
N PHE A 229 15.27 14.11 -12.81
CA PHE A 229 16.73 14.17 -12.69
C PHE A 229 17.38 14.58 -14.01
N GLY A 230 18.57 15.13 -13.94
CA GLY A 230 19.31 15.68 -15.08
C GLY A 230 19.98 17.01 -14.76
N PHE A 231 21.02 17.32 -15.52
CA PHE A 231 21.73 18.59 -15.41
C PHE A 231 20.87 19.78 -15.86
N SER A 232 19.99 19.60 -16.85
CA SER A 232 19.00 20.59 -17.28
C SER A 232 18.03 20.93 -16.15
N VAL A 233 17.56 19.92 -15.42
CA VAL A 233 16.68 20.07 -14.25
C VAL A 233 17.42 20.85 -13.15
N GLN A 234 18.65 20.45 -12.82
CA GLN A 234 19.46 21.17 -11.83
C GLN A 234 19.72 22.62 -12.23
N LYS A 235 20.07 22.88 -13.50
CA LYS A 235 20.27 24.24 -14.02
C LYS A 235 19.00 25.09 -13.85
N GLN A 236 17.82 24.53 -14.13
CA GLN A 236 16.57 25.26 -13.93
C GLN A 236 16.32 25.60 -12.46
N ILE A 237 16.60 24.66 -11.56
CA ILE A 237 16.50 24.87 -10.11
C ILE A 237 17.52 25.94 -9.64
N TYR A 238 18.75 25.88 -10.14
CA TYR A 238 19.80 26.87 -9.89
C TYR A 238 19.36 28.28 -10.29
N ILE A 239 18.76 28.44 -11.48
CA ILE A 239 18.18 29.70 -11.94
C ILE A 239 17.04 30.17 -11.03
N ASN A 240 16.13 29.27 -10.65
CA ASN A 240 15.01 29.57 -9.75
C ASN A 240 15.48 30.00 -8.35
N CYS A 241 16.66 29.55 -7.92
CA CYS A 241 17.29 29.98 -6.69
C CYS A 241 17.93 31.37 -6.77
N GLY A 242 18.00 31.97 -7.97
CA GLY A 242 18.62 33.27 -8.25
C GLY A 242 20.01 33.18 -8.87
N GLY A 243 20.49 31.97 -9.14
CA GLY A 243 21.78 31.73 -9.78
C GLY A 243 21.78 32.19 -11.24
N LYS A 244 22.91 32.75 -11.69
CA LYS A 244 23.13 33.06 -13.10
C LYS A 244 24.05 32.00 -13.70
N PRO A 245 23.67 31.33 -14.81
CA PRO A 245 24.49 30.32 -15.47
C PRO A 245 25.58 30.99 -16.31
N ASP A 246 26.40 31.84 -15.68
CA ASP A 246 27.44 32.65 -16.33
C ASP A 246 28.87 32.23 -15.94
N GLY A 247 29.00 31.13 -15.20
CA GLY A 247 30.28 30.57 -14.77
C GLY A 247 30.78 31.13 -13.43
N ASN A 248 30.17 32.20 -12.92
CA ASN A 248 30.60 32.83 -11.68
C ASN A 248 29.88 32.26 -10.46
N PHE A 249 30.56 32.28 -9.31
CA PHE A 249 29.97 31.91 -8.04
C PHE A 249 28.89 32.93 -7.64
N PRO A 250 27.64 32.50 -7.37
CA PRO A 250 26.54 33.42 -7.09
C PRO A 250 26.54 33.96 -5.65
N GLY A 251 27.52 33.55 -4.83
CA GLY A 251 27.56 33.80 -3.39
C GLY A 251 26.87 32.71 -2.58
N HIS A 252 27.28 32.57 -1.32
CA HIS A 252 26.85 31.49 -0.44
C HIS A 252 25.32 31.39 -0.28
N THR A 253 24.60 32.51 -0.20
CA THR A 253 23.14 32.49 0.00
C THR A 253 22.41 31.77 -1.11
N ILE A 254 22.75 32.05 -2.37
CA ILE A 254 22.12 31.44 -3.54
C ILE A 254 22.61 29.99 -3.69
N TRP A 255 23.91 29.76 -3.48
CA TRP A 255 24.50 28.43 -3.55
C TRP A 255 23.85 27.47 -2.54
N TYR A 256 23.74 27.86 -1.26
CA TYR A 256 23.12 27.05 -0.23
C TYR A 256 21.64 26.78 -0.50
N LYS A 257 20.90 27.78 -0.99
CA LYS A 257 19.51 27.58 -1.42
C LYS A 257 19.41 26.52 -2.52
N PHE A 258 20.30 26.58 -3.52
CA PHE A 258 20.34 25.59 -4.60
C PHE A 258 20.67 24.19 -4.10
N VAL A 259 21.74 24.02 -3.32
CA VAL A 259 22.15 22.69 -2.85
C VAL A 259 21.18 22.09 -1.82
N ASP A 260 20.42 22.91 -1.10
CA ASP A 260 19.30 22.48 -0.26
C ASP A 260 18.12 22.00 -1.11
N GLU A 261 17.72 22.76 -2.14
CA GLU A 261 16.59 22.44 -3.02
C GLU A 261 16.80 21.13 -3.80
N VAL A 262 18.04 20.84 -4.23
CA VAL A 262 18.38 19.55 -4.86
C VAL A 262 18.72 18.45 -3.85
N GLY A 263 18.63 18.73 -2.54
CA GLY A 263 18.80 17.74 -1.47
C GLY A 263 20.23 17.23 -1.28
N TRP A 264 21.24 18.06 -1.54
CA TRP A 264 22.66 17.71 -1.32
C TRP A 264 23.13 18.07 0.11
N LEU A 265 22.31 18.78 0.87
CA LEU A 265 22.53 19.07 2.28
C LEU A 265 21.70 18.13 3.17
N VAL A 266 22.33 17.59 4.22
CA VAL A 266 21.62 16.93 5.32
C VAL A 266 22.16 17.49 6.63
N ASN A 267 21.26 18.01 7.48
CA ASN A 267 21.60 18.64 8.76
C ASN A 267 22.68 19.74 8.65
N GLY A 268 22.65 20.52 7.56
CA GLY A 268 23.60 21.62 7.32
C GLY A 268 25.01 21.17 6.91
N SER A 269 25.23 19.87 6.69
CA SER A 269 26.48 19.32 6.14
C SER A 269 26.25 18.72 4.76
N TYR A 270 27.26 18.79 3.88
CA TYR A 270 27.20 18.09 2.60
C TYR A 270 27.06 16.59 2.85
N TYR A 271 26.04 16.00 2.24
CA TYR A 271 25.71 14.60 2.48
C TYR A 271 26.82 13.68 1.95
N LYS A 272 27.56 13.04 2.87
CA LYS A 272 28.49 11.94 2.52
C LYS A 272 27.65 10.72 2.13
N SER A 273 27.64 10.50 0.84
CA SER A 273 26.95 9.45 0.10
C SER A 273 27.17 8.05 0.64
N GLU A 274 26.26 7.55 1.47
CA GLU A 274 26.08 6.09 1.60
C GLU A 274 24.62 5.62 1.52
N SER A 275 23.62 6.49 1.70
CA SER A 275 22.23 6.06 1.77
C SER A 275 21.36 6.76 0.71
N VAL A 276 21.30 6.16 -0.49
CA VAL A 276 20.19 6.39 -1.45
C VAL A 276 19.02 5.53 -0.97
N GLU A 277 18.63 5.67 0.30
CA GLU A 277 17.70 4.74 0.94
C GLU A 277 16.26 4.92 0.45
N ASP A 278 15.96 6.07 -0.18
CA ASP A 278 14.69 6.24 -0.86
C ASP A 278 14.78 7.23 -2.03
N ILE A 279 15.30 6.77 -3.18
CA ILE A 279 15.31 7.58 -4.41
C ILE A 279 13.90 8.07 -4.81
N PHE A 280 12.83 7.39 -4.36
CA PHE A 280 11.47 7.81 -4.67
C PHE A 280 11.14 9.15 -4.00
N SER A 281 11.70 9.44 -2.81
CA SER A 281 11.53 10.70 -2.09
C SER A 281 12.60 11.75 -2.41
N ALA A 282 13.60 11.45 -3.25
CA ALA A 282 14.63 12.43 -3.63
C ALA A 282 14.04 13.64 -4.39
N PRO A 283 14.44 14.88 -4.09
CA PRO A 283 13.91 16.07 -4.77
C PRO A 283 14.32 16.14 -6.24
N ALA A 284 13.64 16.97 -7.02
CA ALA A 284 14.03 17.21 -8.40
C ALA A 284 15.47 17.73 -8.49
N GLY A 285 16.21 17.30 -9.50
CA GLY A 285 17.63 17.66 -9.68
C GLY A 285 18.59 16.96 -8.71
N HIS A 286 18.15 16.06 -7.83
CA HIS A 286 19.05 15.40 -6.89
C HIS A 286 20.20 14.64 -7.57
N LEU A 287 19.92 14.04 -8.74
CA LEU A 287 20.90 13.33 -9.57
C LEU A 287 20.98 13.93 -10.98
N PRO A 288 22.10 13.70 -11.69
CA PRO A 288 23.36 13.14 -11.20
C PRO A 288 24.09 14.09 -10.24
N ARG A 289 24.76 13.56 -9.21
CA ARG A 289 25.57 14.38 -8.30
C ARG A 289 26.85 14.80 -8.99
N PHE A 290 27.10 16.10 -8.96
CA PHE A 290 28.33 16.65 -9.49
C PHE A 290 29.49 16.50 -8.46
N ARG A 291 29.94 15.26 -8.22
CA ARG A 291 31.00 14.91 -7.25
C ARG A 291 32.39 14.84 -7.90
N LEU A 292 32.72 15.80 -8.75
CA LEU A 292 33.99 15.84 -9.47
C LEU A 292 34.90 16.90 -8.86
N VAL A 293 35.12 16.81 -7.55
CA VAL A 293 35.92 17.73 -6.73
C VAL A 293 37.02 16.96 -6.00
N ARG A 294 38.16 17.62 -5.76
CA ARG A 294 39.32 17.05 -5.05
C ARG A 294 38.98 16.71 -3.58
N GLU A 295 39.35 15.52 -3.12
CA GLU A 295 39.13 15.08 -1.73
C GLU A 295 39.97 15.86 -0.70
N ASP A 296 41.11 16.43 -1.11
CA ASP A 296 42.05 17.16 -0.26
C ASP A 296 41.73 18.66 -0.09
N GLU A 297 40.67 19.16 -0.72
CA GLU A 297 40.26 20.56 -0.68
C GLU A 297 38.81 20.68 -0.17
N PHE A 298 38.62 20.35 1.11
CA PHE A 298 37.37 20.54 1.88
C PHE A 298 37.07 22.02 2.19
N GLU A 299 37.44 22.94 1.29
CA GLU A 299 36.98 24.32 1.34
C GLU A 299 35.80 24.49 0.38
N LEU A 300 34.73 25.09 0.93
CA LEU A 300 33.40 25.32 0.35
C LEU A 300 33.38 25.96 -1.05
N ASP A 301 34.52 26.46 -1.52
CA ASP A 301 34.66 27.28 -2.71
C ASP A 301 34.80 26.46 -4.01
N PHE A 302 35.65 25.43 -4.09
CA PHE A 302 36.00 24.82 -5.39
C PHE A 302 34.87 24.02 -6.08
N GLY A 303 34.06 23.28 -5.32
CA GLY A 303 32.94 22.54 -5.89
C GLY A 303 31.85 23.42 -6.48
N SER A 304 31.72 24.64 -5.95
CA SER A 304 30.76 25.62 -6.45
C SER A 304 31.20 26.19 -7.81
N TYR A 305 32.48 26.50 -8.00
CA TYR A 305 33.00 27.01 -9.27
C TYR A 305 32.89 26.01 -10.41
N SER A 306 33.16 24.72 -10.14
CA SER A 306 33.01 23.68 -11.16
C SER A 306 31.54 23.50 -11.56
N TYR A 307 30.59 23.51 -10.61
CA TYR A 307 29.16 23.48 -10.97
C TYR A 307 28.72 24.75 -11.71
N CYS A 308 29.16 25.94 -11.29
CA CYS A 308 28.83 27.19 -11.99
C CYS A 308 29.31 27.16 -13.45
N SER A 309 30.51 26.61 -13.69
CA SER A 309 31.03 26.38 -15.04
C SER A 309 30.18 25.38 -15.82
N LEU A 310 29.68 24.32 -15.17
CA LEU A 310 28.76 23.38 -15.79
C LEU A 310 27.43 24.05 -16.15
N ALA A 311 26.86 24.85 -15.24
CA ALA A 311 25.62 25.59 -15.48
C ALA A 311 25.74 26.50 -16.70
N GLN A 312 26.87 27.20 -16.85
CA GLN A 312 27.18 27.97 -18.05
C GLN A 312 27.33 27.07 -19.28
N ARG A 313 28.05 25.94 -19.15
CA ARG A 313 28.27 25.02 -20.26
C ARG A 313 26.96 24.47 -20.82
N LEU A 314 26.01 24.13 -19.95
CA LEU A 314 24.66 23.67 -20.35
C LEU A 314 23.98 24.71 -21.24
N VAL A 315 24.01 26.00 -20.87
CA VAL A 315 23.48 27.10 -21.70
C VAL A 315 24.19 27.16 -23.05
N THR A 316 25.53 27.11 -23.08
CA THR A 316 26.28 27.14 -24.35
C THR A 316 26.01 25.92 -25.23
N CYS A 317 25.62 24.80 -24.62
CA CYS A 317 25.23 23.57 -25.30
C CYS A 317 23.73 23.51 -25.63
N SER A 318 22.95 24.56 -25.35
CA SER A 318 21.51 24.60 -25.59
C SER A 318 20.75 23.45 -24.89
N ILE A 319 21.22 23.09 -23.70
CA ILE A 319 20.57 22.22 -22.72
C ILE A 319 19.99 23.13 -21.65
#